data_AF-A0A535UFY8-F1
#
_entry.id   AF-A0A535UFY8-F1
#
_cell.length_a   1.000
_cell.length_b   1.000
_cell.length_c   1.000
_cell.angle_alpha   90.00
_cell.angle_beta   90.00
_cell.angle_gamma   90.00
#
_symmetry.space_group_name_H-M   'P 1'
#
loop_
_entity.id
_entity.type
_entity.pdbx_description
1 polymer ?
#
loop_
_entity_poly.entity_id
_entity_poly.type
_entity_poly.pdbx_seq_one_letter_code
_entity_poly.pdbx_strand_id
1 'polypeptide(L)'
;MCEVRVDLDGAHTIHSVRVSQKDVERWAHGSDRKDVESLVARSFDFLLEREPPNAILASFDLSVIQRYFPEYDSTFANKAT
;
A
#
# COMPACT_ATOMS: atom_id res chain seq x y z
N MET A 1 9.31 6.37 4.58
CA MET A 1 8.93 5.10 5.23
C MET A 1 7.63 5.36 5.95
N CYS A 2 6.64 4.49 5.79
CA CYS A 2 5.33 4.59 6.42
C CYS A 2 5.15 3.39 7.36
N GLU A 3 4.68 3.63 8.56
CA GLU A 3 4.27 2.58 9.49
C GLU A 3 2.75 2.50 9.47
N VAL A 4 2.21 1.29 9.28
CA VAL A 4 0.78 1.01 9.29
C VAL A 4 0.48 0.08 10.44
N ARG A 5 -0.54 0.42 11.23
CA ARG A 5 -1.08 -0.44 12.29
C ARG A 5 -2.45 -0.93 11.86
N VAL A 6 -2.64 -2.24 11.86
CA VAL A 6 -3.93 -2.86 11.54
C VAL A 6 -4.49 -3.48 12.81
N ASP A 7 -5.76 -3.15 13.09
CA ASP A 7 -6.58 -3.70 14.16
C ASP A 7 -7.84 -4.27 13.50
N LEU A 8 -7.87 -5.58 13.29
CA LEU A 8 -8.95 -6.26 12.57
C LEU A 8 -9.20 -7.65 13.16
N ASP A 9 -10.44 -7.92 13.55
CA ASP A 9 -10.89 -9.20 14.11
C ASP A 9 -10.01 -9.74 15.25
N GLY A 10 -9.51 -8.83 16.11
CA GLY A 10 -8.64 -9.15 17.24
C GLY A 10 -7.18 -9.42 16.86
N ALA A 11 -6.82 -9.31 15.58
CA ALA A 11 -5.44 -9.28 15.14
C ALA A 11 -4.88 -7.86 15.19
N HIS A 12 -3.73 -7.71 15.84
CA HIS A 12 -2.97 -6.46 15.91
C HIS A 12 -1.62 -6.65 15.22
N THR A 13 -1.40 -5.96 14.11
CA THR A 13 -0.18 -6.09 13.30
C THR A 13 0.40 -4.72 12.96
N ILE A 14 1.71 -4.67 12.75
CA ILE A 14 2.45 -3.46 12.41
C ILE A 14 3.29 -3.75 11.16
N HIS A 15 3.22 -2.86 10.18
CA HIS A 15 3.88 -3.01 8.90
C HIS A 15 4.72 -1.78 8.56
N SER A 16 5.96 -2.00 8.13
CA SER A 16 6.88 -0.96 7.67
C SER A 16 6.99 -0.97 6.15
N VAL A 17 6.38 0.03 5.51
CA VAL A 17 6.31 0.17 4.06
C VAL A 17 7.33 1.21 3.58
N ARG A 18 8.19 0.81 2.66
CA ARG A 18 9.01 1.75 1.90
C ARG A 18 8.24 2.16 0.64
N VAL A 19 8.07 3.47 0.49
CA VAL A 19 7.49 4.08 -0.72
C VAL A 19 8.60 4.85 -1.41
N SER A 20 8.91 4.47 -2.65
CA SER A 20 9.88 5.17 -3.49
C SER A 20 9.21 6.30 -4.27
N GLN A 21 10.00 7.25 -4.78
CA GLN A 21 9.47 8.31 -5.65
C GLN A 21 8.77 7.74 -6.89
N LYS A 22 9.26 6.64 -7.46
CA LYS A 22 8.64 5.98 -8.61
C LYS A 22 7.26 5.43 -8.27
N ASP A 23 7.07 4.93 -7.05
CA ASP A 23 5.76 4.44 -6.59
C ASP A 23 4.77 5.60 -6.45
N VAL A 24 5.24 6.75 -5.96
CA VAL A 24 4.43 7.98 -5.84
C VAL A 24 4.01 8.46 -7.22
N GLU A 25 4.95 8.62 -8.15
CA GLU A 25 4.68 9.05 -9.52
C GLU A 25 3.68 8.12 -10.22
N ARG A 26 3.78 6.81 -9.95
CA ARG A 26 2.95 5.80 -10.61
C ARG A 26 1.56 5.64 -10.01
N TRP A 27 1.41 5.74 -8.69
CA TRP A 27 0.18 5.31 -8.00
C TRP A 27 -0.44 6.36 -7.07
N ALA A 28 0.28 7.40 -6.69
CA ALA A 28 -0.30 8.47 -5.87
C ALA A 28 -1.04 9.48 -6.76
N HIS A 29 -1.99 10.22 -6.18
CA HIS A 29 -2.70 11.31 -6.85
C HIS A 29 -1.93 12.65 -6.81
N GLY A 30 -0.80 12.68 -6.11
CA GLY A 30 0.06 13.82 -5.92
C GLY A 30 1.34 13.39 -5.23
N SER A 31 2.23 14.34 -4.96
CA SER A 31 3.57 14.07 -4.40
C SER A 31 3.72 14.55 -2.95
N ASP A 32 2.69 15.16 -2.38
CA ASP A 32 2.76 15.65 -1.01
C ASP A 32 2.64 14.50 -0.02
N ARG A 33 3.06 14.73 1.22
CA ARG A 33 3.02 13.71 2.29
C ARG A 33 1.65 13.06 2.43
N LYS A 34 0.57 13.83 2.27
CA LYS A 34 -0.82 13.33 2.36
C LYS A 34 -1.17 12.35 1.24
N ASP A 35 -0.63 12.57 0.04
CA ASP A 35 -0.86 11.68 -1.10
C ASP A 35 -0.14 10.35 -0.91
N VAL A 36 1.06 10.40 -0.33
CA VAL A 36 1.83 9.19 0.02
C VAL A 36 1.13 8.40 1.13
N GLU A 37 0.67 9.07 2.19
CA GLU A 37 -0.10 8.44 3.27
C GLU A 37 -1.42 7.85 2.73
N SER A 38 -2.12 8.57 1.84
CA SER A 38 -3.35 8.08 1.19
C SER A 38 -3.11 6.91 0.25
N LEU A 39 -2.01 6.89 -0.50
CA LEU A 39 -1.61 5.74 -1.31
C LEU A 39 -1.45 4.51 -0.41
N VAL A 40 -0.63 4.61 0.64
CA VAL A 40 -0.38 3.48 1.56
C VAL A 40 -1.66 2.99 2.23
N ALA A 41 -2.53 3.89 2.69
CA ALA A 41 -3.80 3.51 3.31
C ALA A 41 -4.68 2.68 2.37
N ARG A 42 -4.90 3.17 1.15
CA ARG A 42 -5.68 2.44 0.13
C ARG A 42 -5.03 1.13 -0.30
N SER A 43 -3.70 1.05 -0.29
CA SER A 43 -2.99 -0.21 -0.52
C SER A 43 -3.29 -1.25 0.56
N PHE A 44 -3.43 -0.82 1.82
CA PHE A 44 -3.81 -1.72 2.90
C PHE A 44 -5.28 -2.15 2.81
N ASP A 45 -6.18 -1.25 2.43
CA ASP A 45 -7.58 -1.64 2.14
C ASP A 45 -7.62 -2.73 1.06
N PHE A 46 -6.88 -2.53 -0.04
CA PHE A 46 -6.76 -3.50 -1.12
C PHE A 46 -6.21 -4.87 -0.66
N LEU A 47 -5.19 -4.87 0.21
CA LEU A 47 -4.60 -6.11 0.74
C LEU A 47 -5.54 -6.82 1.70
N LEU A 48 -6.23 -6.09 2.57
CA LEU A 48 -7.13 -6.66 3.59
C LEU A 48 -8.41 -7.25 3.00
N GLU A 49 -8.80 -6.83 1.79
CA GLU A 49 -9.85 -7.50 1.02
C GLU A 49 -9.45 -8.92 0.54
N ARG A 50 -8.16 -9.25 0.52
CA ARG A 50 -7.60 -10.45 -0.13
C ARG A 50 -6.89 -11.38 0.85
N GLU A 51 -6.20 -10.82 1.84
CA GLU A 51 -5.34 -11.53 2.77
C GLU A 51 -5.65 -11.10 4.20
N PRO A 52 -5.61 -12.02 5.19
CA PRO A 52 -5.72 -11.64 6.59
C PRO A 52 -4.48 -10.82 7.03
N PRO A 53 -4.59 -9.95 8.06
CA PRO A 53 -3.50 -9.06 8.47
C PRO A 53 -2.18 -9.77 8.76
N ASN A 54 -2.24 -10.99 9.33
CA ASN A 54 -1.07 -11.79 9.67
C ASN A 54 -0.35 -12.42 8.46
N ALA A 55 -0.97 -12.46 7.29
CA ALA A 55 -0.36 -12.92 6.04
C ALA A 55 0.37 -11.78 5.31
N ILE A 56 0.08 -10.52 5.64
CA ILE A 56 0.76 -9.36 5.06
C ILE A 56 2.18 -9.25 5.63
N LEU A 57 3.17 -9.05 4.74
CA LEU A 57 4.58 -8.91 5.15
C LEU A 57 4.75 -7.76 6.16
N ALA A 58 5.50 -8.01 7.23
CA ALA A 58 5.78 -6.99 8.26
C ALA A 58 6.65 -5.84 7.74
N SER A 59 7.45 -6.06 6.69
CA SER A 59 8.17 -4.98 6.01
C SER A 59 8.38 -5.31 4.54
N PHE A 60 8.12 -4.32 3.67
CA PHE A 60 8.25 -4.48 2.22
C PHE A 60 8.31 -3.11 1.52
N ASP A 61 8.80 -3.13 0.28
CA ASP A 61 8.66 -2.01 -0.65
C ASP A 61 7.27 -2.06 -1.29
N LEU A 62 6.57 -0.92 -1.41
CA LEU A 62 5.19 -0.88 -1.93
C LEU A 62 5.05 -1.58 -3.28
N SER A 63 6.08 -1.50 -4.12
CA SER A 63 6.13 -2.15 -5.43
C SER A 63 6.02 -3.67 -5.40
N VAL A 64 6.30 -4.31 -4.26
CA VAL A 64 6.16 -5.76 -4.08
C VAL A 64 4.72 -6.21 -4.23
N ILE A 65 3.72 -5.36 -3.92
CA ILE A 65 2.30 -5.71 -4.01
C ILE A 65 1.95 -6.19 -5.42
N GLN A 66 2.39 -5.47 -6.46
CA GLN A 66 2.10 -5.81 -7.87
C GLN A 66 2.63 -7.20 -8.28
N ARG A 67 3.68 -7.71 -7.61
CA ARG A 67 4.23 -9.04 -7.89
C ARG A 67 3.27 -10.15 -7.44
N TYR A 68 2.53 -9.92 -6.36
CA TYR A 68 1.54 -10.88 -5.83
C TYR A 68 0.14 -10.62 -6.39
N PHE A 69 -0.18 -9.36 -6.66
CA PHE A 69 -1.47 -8.91 -7.16
C PHE A 69 -1.28 -8.06 -8.42
N PRO A 70 -1.16 -8.68 -9.61
CA PRO A 70 -0.93 -7.96 -10.86
C PRO A 70 -1.97 -6.87 -11.16
N GLU A 71 -3.20 -7.01 -10.66
CA GLU A 71 -4.29 -6.04 -10.81
C GLU A 71 -4.05 -4.72 -10.08
N TYR A 72 -3.16 -4.71 -9.07
CA TYR A 72 -2.83 -3.54 -8.28
C TYR A 72 -2.46 -2.34 -9.16
N ASP A 73 -1.70 -2.57 -10.23
CA ASP A 73 -1.31 -1.50 -11.13
C ASP A 73 -2.51 -0.89 -11.87
N SER A 74 -3.45 -1.72 -12.35
CA SER A 74 -4.65 -1.23 -13.01
C SER A 74 -5.62 -0.52 -12.06
N THR A 75 -5.63 -0.89 -10.78
CA THR A 75 -6.46 -0.28 -9.73
C THR A 75 -5.91 1.09 -9.32
N PHE A 76 -4.58 1.23 -9.26
CA PHE A 76 -3.92 2.41 -8.68
C PHE A 76 -3.21 3.30 -9.71
N ALA A 77 -3.10 2.90 -10.98
CA ALA A 77 -2.41 3.68 -12.00
C ALA A 77 -2.90 5.13 -12.01
N ASN A 78 -1.97 6.05 -11.77
CA ASN A 78 -2.23 7.48 -11.88
C ASN A 78 -2.42 7.81 -13.37
N LYS A 79 -3.67 7.97 -13.78
CA LYS A 79 -4.00 8.49 -15.10
C LYS A 79 -3.75 9.99 -15.06
N ALA A 80 -2.53 10.39 -15.41
CA ALA A 80 -2.23 11.78 -15.69
C ALA A 80 -3.28 12.29 -16.70
N THR A 81 -4.14 13.21 -16.24
CA THR A 81 -5.10 13.93 -17.07
C THR A 81 -4.50 15.27 -17.43
#